data_AF-A0A967S9C2-F1
#
_entry.id   AF-A0A967S9C2-F1
#
_cell.length_a   1.000
_cell.length_b   1.000
_cell.length_c   1.000
_cell.angle_alpha   90.00
_cell.angle_beta   90.00
_cell.angle_gamma   90.00
#
_symmetry.space_group_name_H-M   'P 1'
#
loop_
_entity.id
_entity.type
_entity.pdbx_description
1 polymer ?
#
loop_
_entity_poly.entity_id
_entity_poly.type
_entity_poly.pdbx_seq_one_letter_code
_entity_poly.pdbx_strand_id
1 'polypeptide(L)'
;MVLRRRRRRHRRQPPHFTYSRWDGTQTGFDVDADHLFDELADDLLYHGDVNNALRQMMQGGMVDRDGRRMEGIREMLDRLRDRRR
;
A
#
# COMPACT_ATOMS: atom_id res chain seq x y z
N MET A 1 4.59 -35.39 -44.11
CA MET A 1 4.03 -34.06 -43.78
C MET A 1 3.69 -34.03 -42.29
N VAL A 2 4.34 -33.18 -41.49
CA VAL A 2 4.15 -33.08 -40.03
C VAL A 2 3.33 -31.82 -39.71
N LEU A 3 2.10 -32.00 -39.22
CA LEU A 3 1.21 -30.89 -38.84
C LEU A 3 1.60 -30.34 -37.45
N ARG A 4 2.25 -29.19 -37.48
CA ARG A 4 2.76 -28.40 -36.36
C ARG A 4 1.59 -27.80 -35.56
N ARG A 5 1.23 -28.40 -34.41
CA ARG A 5 0.25 -27.82 -33.47
C ARG A 5 0.78 -26.50 -32.88
N ARG A 6 0.25 -25.38 -33.36
CA ARG A 6 0.49 -24.04 -32.78
C ARG A 6 -0.13 -24.00 -31.37
N ARG A 7 0.72 -23.94 -30.33
CA ARG A 7 0.32 -23.67 -28.96
C ARG A 7 -0.33 -22.27 -28.89
N ARG A 8 -1.60 -22.20 -28.50
CA ARG A 8 -2.30 -20.94 -28.26
C ARG A 8 -1.63 -20.24 -27.07
N ARG A 9 -1.04 -19.08 -27.32
CA ARG A 9 -0.47 -18.23 -26.26
C ARG A 9 -1.64 -17.71 -25.42
N HIS A 10 -1.67 -18.08 -24.13
CA HIS A 10 -2.55 -17.44 -23.15
C HIS A 10 -2.15 -15.96 -23.08
N ARG A 11 -2.98 -15.09 -23.66
CA ARG A 11 -2.87 -13.64 -23.42
C ARG A 11 -3.18 -13.43 -21.93
N ARG A 12 -2.15 -13.05 -21.17
CA ARG A 12 -2.35 -12.47 -19.83
C ARG A 12 -3.21 -11.21 -20.03
N GLN A 13 -4.46 -11.24 -19.55
CA GLN A 13 -5.28 -10.05 -19.53
C GLN A 13 -4.64 -9.05 -18.56
N PRO A 14 -4.63 -7.74 -18.89
CA PRO A 14 -4.13 -6.73 -17.98
C PRO A 14 -4.97 -6.73 -16.69
N PRO A 15 -4.37 -6.40 -15.52
CA PRO A 15 -5.12 -6.29 -14.29
C PRO A 15 -6.23 -5.25 -14.46
N HIS A 16 -7.48 -5.66 -14.27
CA HIS A 16 -8.62 -4.76 -14.26
C HIS A 16 -8.73 -4.13 -12.87
N PHE A 17 -8.77 -2.80 -12.83
CA PHE A 17 -9.02 -2.06 -11.60
C PHE A 17 -10.52 -1.74 -11.55
N THR A 18 -11.20 -2.26 -10.53
CA THR A 18 -12.60 -1.93 -10.26
C THR A 18 -12.62 -0.86 -9.19
N TYR A 19 -13.15 0.31 -9.54
CA TYR A 19 -13.39 1.39 -8.60
C TYR A 19 -14.79 1.23 -8.02
N SER A 20 -14.91 1.38 -6.70
CA SER A 20 -16.20 1.43 -6.01
C SER A 20 -16.32 2.76 -5.26
N ARG A 21 -17.54 3.25 -5.11
CA ARG A 21 -17.83 4.43 -4.28
C ARG A 21 -17.57 4.07 -2.81
N TRP A 22 -17.05 5.03 -2.04
CA TRP A 22 -16.87 4.90 -0.60
C TRP A 22 -18.23 4.83 0.09
N ASP A 23 -18.47 3.79 0.88
CA ASP A 23 -19.73 3.53 1.58
C ASP A 23 -19.69 3.96 3.07
N GLY A 24 -18.61 4.61 3.49
CA GLY A 24 -18.45 5.09 4.87
C GLY A 24 -18.08 4.01 5.88
N THR A 25 -18.15 2.72 5.52
CA THR A 25 -17.83 1.61 6.44
C THR A 25 -16.35 1.24 6.44
N GLN A 26 -15.60 1.76 5.47
CA GLN A 26 -14.15 1.64 5.42
C GLN A 26 -13.58 2.51 6.53
N THR A 27 -13.27 1.89 7.66
CA THR A 27 -12.55 2.56 8.73
C THR A 27 -11.19 2.99 8.17
N GLY A 28 -10.98 4.31 8.08
CA GLY A 28 -9.67 4.87 7.74
C GLY A 28 -8.62 4.47 8.78
N PHE A 29 -7.36 4.72 8.46
CA PHE A 29 -6.27 4.59 9.42
C PHE A 29 -6.59 5.42 10.67
N ASP A 30 -6.43 4.83 11.85
CA ASP A 30 -6.50 5.55 13.13
C ASP A 30 -5.19 6.34 13.29
N VAL A 31 -5.06 7.40 12.51
CA VAL A 31 -3.89 8.28 12.52
C VAL A 31 -4.19 9.37 13.53
N ASP A 32 -3.60 9.23 14.71
CA ASP A 32 -3.55 10.32 15.67
C ASP A 32 -2.76 11.47 15.04
N ALA A 33 -3.41 12.62 14.91
CA ALA A 33 -2.87 13.78 14.21
C ALA A 33 -1.58 14.27 14.88
N ASP A 34 -1.49 14.17 16.21
CA ASP A 34 -0.33 14.64 16.97
C ASP A 34 0.89 13.76 16.71
N HIS A 35 0.68 12.44 16.58
CA HIS A 35 1.74 11.50 16.19
C HIS A 35 2.25 11.71 14.76
N LEU A 36 1.38 12.12 13.84
CA LEU A 36 1.78 12.45 12.47
C LEU A 36 2.73 13.65 12.43
N PHE A 37 2.49 14.66 13.27
CA PHE A 37 3.34 15.85 13.33
C PHE A 37 4.69 15.60 13.99
N ASP A 38 4.74 14.77 15.03
CA ASP A 38 5.98 14.40 15.71
C ASP A 38 6.94 13.65 14.77
N GLU A 39 6.44 12.68 14.01
CA GLU A 39 7.28 11.89 13.09
C GLU A 39 7.74 12.73 11.88
N LEU A 40 6.90 13.66 11.42
CA LEU A 40 7.25 14.61 10.36
C LEU A 40 8.36 15.59 10.77
N ALA A 41 8.42 15.97 12.05
CA ALA A 41 9.42 16.89 12.55
C ALA A 41 10.84 16.29 12.54
N ASP A 42 10.97 15.01 12.87
CA ASP A 42 12.26 14.30 12.82
C ASP A 42 12.75 14.11 11.38
N ASP A 43 11.83 13.87 10.43
CA ASP A 43 12.18 13.68 9.01
C ASP A 43 12.39 15.01 8.25
N LEU A 44 11.75 16.10 8.70
CA LEU A 44 12.05 17.48 8.27
C LEU A 44 13.52 17.83 8.47
N LEU A 45 14.11 17.37 9.58
CA LEU A 45 15.51 17.63 9.94
C LEU A 45 16.50 16.79 9.13
N TYR A 46 16.11 15.60 8.65
CA TYR A 46 17.04 14.65 8.03
C TYR A 46 17.07 14.68 6.50
N HIS A 47 15.93 14.92 5.84
CA HIS A 47 15.83 14.78 4.38
C HIS A 47 15.57 16.09 3.61
N GLY A 48 15.15 17.16 4.29
CA GLY A 48 14.79 18.42 3.64
C GLY A 48 13.59 18.33 2.69
N ASP A 49 12.94 17.16 2.58
CA ASP A 49 11.72 16.94 1.80
C ASP A 49 10.77 15.98 2.54
N VAL A 50 9.90 16.59 3.32
CA VAL A 50 8.77 15.99 4.04
C VAL A 50 7.94 15.02 3.21
N ASN A 51 7.74 15.34 1.94
CA ASN A 51 6.85 14.53 1.11
C ASN A 51 7.45 13.17 0.82
N ASN A 52 8.77 13.08 0.71
CA ASN A 52 9.48 11.82 0.47
C ASN A 52 9.47 10.95 1.73
N ALA A 53 9.78 11.54 2.87
CA ALA A 53 9.68 10.95 4.21
C ALA A 53 8.30 10.32 4.45
N LEU A 54 7.25 11.13 4.36
CA LEU A 54 5.86 10.69 4.54
C LEU A 54 5.48 9.58 3.55
N ARG A 55 5.88 9.73 2.29
CA ARG A 55 5.60 8.72 1.25
C ARG A 55 6.30 7.39 1.54
N GLN A 56 7.49 7.41 2.09
CA GLN A 56 8.25 6.20 2.43
C GLN A 56 7.65 5.51 3.65
N MET A 57 7.30 6.28 4.68
CA MET A 57 6.61 5.82 5.89
C MET A 57 5.26 5.18 5.54
N MET A 58 4.42 5.85 4.75
CA MET A 58 3.12 5.31 4.32
C MET A 58 3.25 4.03 3.49
N GLN A 59 4.32 3.88 2.71
CA GLN A 59 4.55 2.68 1.90
C GLN A 59 5.10 1.49 2.69
N GLY A 60 6.04 1.75 3.60
CA GLY A 60 6.77 0.73 4.35
C GLY A 60 6.12 0.35 5.69
N GLY A 61 5.22 1.18 6.20
CA GLY A 61 4.75 1.08 7.58
C GLY A 61 5.69 1.83 8.52
N MET A 62 5.28 1.94 9.79
CA MET A 62 6.07 2.61 10.83
C MET A 62 6.00 1.82 12.14
N VAL A 63 6.91 2.11 13.06
CA VAL A 63 6.88 1.55 14.42
C VAL A 63 6.49 2.69 15.34
N ASP A 64 5.35 2.52 16.01
CA ASP A 64 4.88 3.46 17.02
C ASP A 64 5.80 3.46 18.27
N ARG A 65 5.70 4.50 19.10
CA ARG A 65 6.45 4.67 20.36
C ARG A 65 6.29 3.49 21.32
N ASP A 66 5.15 2.82 21.25
CA ASP A 66 4.86 1.59 22.01
C ASP A 66 5.51 0.32 21.40
N GLY A 67 6.34 0.46 20.36
CA GLY A 67 6.96 -0.65 19.64
C GLY A 67 6.00 -1.41 18.73
N ARG A 68 4.79 -0.90 18.51
CA ARG A 68 3.76 -1.53 17.68
C ARG A 68 4.05 -1.29 16.21
N ARG A 69 4.06 -2.36 15.41
CA ARG A 69 4.21 -2.29 13.95
C ARG A 69 2.89 -1.82 13.34
N MET A 70 2.91 -0.64 12.75
CA MET A 70 1.84 -0.16 11.89
C MET A 70 2.12 -0.62 10.47
N GLU A 71 1.16 -1.33 9.89
CA GLU A 71 1.28 -1.87 8.54
C GLU A 71 1.29 -0.74 7.51
N GLY A 72 2.20 -0.86 6.54
CA GLY A 72 2.22 0.03 5.39
C GLY A 72 1.08 -0.25 4.42
N ILE A 73 0.84 0.70 3.50
CA ILE A 73 -0.14 0.55 2.42
C ILE A 73 0.09 -0.74 1.63
N ARG A 74 1.36 -1.13 1.39
CA ARG A 74 1.68 -2.37 0.67
C ARG A 74 1.14 -3.60 1.37
N GLU A 75 1.36 -3.69 2.68
CA GLU A 75 0.95 -4.82 3.51
C GLU A 75 -0.58 -4.89 3.67
N MET A 76 -1.25 -3.74 3.83
CA MET A 76 -2.72 -3.70 3.80
C MET A 76 -3.29 -4.13 2.44
N LEU A 77 -2.69 -3.71 1.33
CA LEU A 77 -3.12 -4.13 -0.01
C LEU A 77 -2.93 -5.63 -0.22
N ASP A 78 -1.83 -6.20 0.27
CA ASP A 78 -1.58 -7.64 0.19
C ASP A 78 -2.59 -8.42 1.05
N ARG A 79 -2.87 -7.96 2.28
CA ARG A 79 -3.93 -8.55 3.11
C ARG A 79 -5.31 -8.51 2.44
N LEU A 80 -5.67 -7.41 1.79
CA LEU A 80 -6.93 -7.30 1.04
C LEU A 80 -7.00 -8.23 -0.16
N ARG A 81 -5.86 -8.50 -0.82
CA ARG A 81 -5.78 -9.50 -1.90
C ARG A 81 -5.98 -10.91 -1.36
N ASP A 82 -5.38 -11.23 -0.23
CA ASP A 82 -5.52 -12.55 0.40
C ASP A 82 -6.95 -12.83 0.83
N ARG A 83 -7.68 -11.83 1.35
CA ARG A 83 -9.11 -11.97 1.70
C ARG A 83 -10.04 -12.18 0.50
N ARG A 84 -9.61 -11.84 -0.72
CA ARG A 84 -10.39 -12.00 -1.95
C ARG A 84 -10.17 -13.36 -2.63
N ARG A 85 -9.21 -14.17 -2.16
CA ARG A 85 -9.02 -15.56 -2.58
C ARG A 85 -9.94 -16.47 -1.78
#